data_AF-A0A8J7T2M2-F1
#
_entry.id   AF-A0A8J7T2M2-F1
#
_cell.length_a   1.000
_cell.length_b   1.000
_cell.length_c   1.000
_cell.angle_alpha   90.00
_cell.angle_beta   90.00
_cell.angle_gamma   90.00
#
_symmetry.space_group_name_H-M   'P 1'
#
loop_
_entity.id
_entity.type
_entity.pdbx_description
1 polymer ?
#
loop_
_entity_poly.entity_id
_entity_poly.type
_entity_poly.pdbx_seq_one_letter_code
_entity_poly.pdbx_strand_id
1 'polypeptide(L)'
;MAATVETAKGKLSGALSGNVAVFRGVPYAAPPVGALRWAPPAPHAGWAGVRDAARDGAAPPQLPSRLERVMGRVDFPNGQGEDCLTLTIGAPWPAGAGKRPVMVFFHGGAWMSGAGSLSLYNGAELARSGDVVVVAVNYRLGALGYLNVAGLPGSGSGANYGLLDHVAALEWVRGNIAAFGGDPANVTIFGQSAGGGSIAALMEMPNAVKLFRRAILQSAAIMPHQTPEAAGRVTGEVLKALGLGSVAALREVPVAKLLDAQRAAMMAVGKPSDPTPVYRMVRDGAALDTDPPAGVAAGRAKGIDVMIGTTRDEVHAFFVNNEALANIDRAGIAAALKGAAARAGAEAVVDAYAKRLP
;
A
#
# COMPACT_ATOMS: atom_id res chain seq x y z
N MET A 1 -27.30 6.07 -17.21
CA MET A 1 -27.61 4.63 -17.02
C MET A 1 -26.62 4.06 -16.01
N ALA A 2 -27.08 3.22 -15.09
CA ALA A 2 -26.21 2.59 -14.09
C ALA A 2 -25.75 1.19 -14.56
N ALA A 3 -24.52 0.80 -14.23
CA ALA A 3 -24.02 -0.55 -14.46
C ALA A 3 -24.30 -1.39 -13.22
N THR A 4 -25.01 -2.52 -13.35
CA THR A 4 -25.30 -3.41 -12.22
C THR A 4 -24.54 -4.71 -12.35
N VAL A 5 -23.88 -5.14 -11.25
CA VAL A 5 -23.14 -6.41 -11.16
C VAL A 5 -23.55 -7.13 -9.87
N GLU A 6 -23.62 -8.45 -9.94
CA GLU A 6 -23.85 -9.32 -8.78
C GLU A 6 -22.55 -10.00 -8.36
N THR A 7 -22.17 -9.84 -7.09
CA THR A 7 -21.00 -10.47 -6.48
C THR A 7 -21.44 -11.51 -5.45
N ALA A 8 -20.51 -12.28 -4.90
CA ALA A 8 -20.80 -13.22 -3.82
C ALA A 8 -21.36 -12.56 -2.54
N LYS A 9 -21.21 -11.24 -2.40
CA LYS A 9 -21.62 -10.46 -1.20
C LYS A 9 -22.84 -9.58 -1.41
N GLY A 10 -23.34 -9.49 -2.64
CA GLY A 10 -24.52 -8.69 -3.00
C GLY A 10 -24.36 -7.95 -4.33
N LYS A 11 -25.40 -7.19 -4.69
CA LYS A 11 -25.48 -6.43 -5.94
C LYS A 11 -24.88 -5.03 -5.78
N LEU A 12 -24.15 -4.58 -6.79
CA LEU A 12 -23.52 -3.26 -6.87
C LEU A 12 -24.10 -2.48 -8.05
N SER A 13 -24.29 -1.18 -7.87
CA SER A 13 -24.65 -0.24 -8.93
C SER A 13 -23.54 0.79 -9.11
N GLY A 14 -22.77 0.67 -10.19
CA GLY A 14 -21.71 1.60 -10.56
C GLY A 14 -22.15 2.67 -11.57
N ALA A 15 -21.23 3.58 -11.87
CA ALA A 15 -21.43 4.65 -12.84
C ALA A 15 -20.86 4.27 -14.22
N LEU A 16 -21.55 4.65 -15.30
CA LEU A 16 -21.02 4.54 -16.65
C LEU A 16 -20.25 5.80 -17.04
N SER A 17 -19.10 5.60 -17.69
CA SER A 17 -18.28 6.63 -18.31
C SER A 17 -17.90 6.15 -19.72
N GLY A 18 -18.72 6.50 -20.71
CA GLY A 18 -18.57 5.97 -22.07
C GLY A 18 -18.79 4.45 -22.11
N ASN A 19 -17.79 3.71 -22.60
CA ASN A 19 -17.78 2.25 -22.67
C ASN A 19 -17.11 1.57 -21.46
N VAL A 20 -16.97 2.28 -20.34
CA VAL A 20 -16.42 1.74 -19.08
C VAL A 20 -17.43 1.92 -17.96
N ALA A 21 -17.59 0.90 -17.13
CA ALA A 21 -18.27 0.99 -15.85
C ALA A 21 -17.24 1.16 -14.73
N VAL A 22 -17.54 2.06 -13.79
CA VAL A 22 -16.71 2.31 -12.61
C VAL A 22 -17.53 2.03 -11.35
N PHE A 23 -17.01 1.13 -10.52
CA PHE A 23 -17.58 0.75 -9.22
C PHE A 23 -16.62 1.19 -8.13
N ARG A 24 -17.10 2.02 -7.20
CA ARG A 24 -16.32 2.69 -6.17
C ARG A 24 -16.81 2.26 -4.79
N GLY A 25 -15.92 2.29 -3.80
CA GLY A 25 -16.28 1.96 -2.42
C GLY A 25 -16.77 0.52 -2.23
N VAL A 26 -16.29 -0.42 -3.06
CA VAL A 26 -16.71 -1.83 -3.03
C VAL A 26 -15.96 -2.54 -1.89
N PRO A 27 -16.63 -2.98 -0.80
CA PRO A 27 -15.92 -3.57 0.34
C PRO A 27 -15.39 -4.96 -0.02
N TYR A 28 -14.11 -5.19 0.25
CA TYR A 28 -13.49 -6.52 0.07
C TYR A 28 -13.34 -7.30 1.38
N ALA A 29 -13.41 -6.61 2.51
CA ALA A 29 -13.34 -7.18 3.86
C ALA A 29 -14.30 -6.43 4.79
N ALA A 30 -14.57 -6.99 5.97
CA ALA A 30 -15.31 -6.31 7.03
C ALA A 30 -14.54 -5.07 7.54
N PRO A 31 -15.23 -4.01 7.98
CA PRO A 31 -14.58 -2.82 8.52
C PRO A 31 -13.64 -3.16 9.68
N PRO A 32 -12.35 -2.76 9.65
CA PRO A 32 -11.35 -3.08 10.67
C PRO A 32 -11.48 -2.16 11.90
N VAL A 33 -12.67 -2.08 12.49
CA VAL A 33 -13.02 -1.22 13.63
C VAL A 33 -13.25 -2.05 14.90
N GLY A 34 -13.20 -1.39 16.06
CA GLY A 34 -13.46 -2.04 17.36
C GLY A 34 -12.54 -3.25 17.57
N ALA A 35 -13.12 -4.42 17.79
CA ALA A 35 -12.35 -5.67 17.96
C ALA A 35 -11.54 -6.08 16.72
N LEU A 36 -11.95 -5.63 15.52
CA LEU A 36 -11.22 -5.88 14.27
C LEU A 36 -10.10 -4.86 14.00
N ARG A 37 -10.00 -3.80 14.82
CA ARG A 37 -8.85 -2.91 14.81
C ARG A 37 -7.61 -3.71 15.23
N TRP A 38 -6.62 -3.76 14.35
CA TRP A 38 -5.46 -4.66 14.42
C TRP A 38 -5.83 -6.15 14.54
N ALA A 39 -6.77 -6.61 13.72
CA ALA A 39 -6.94 -8.03 13.41
C ALA A 39 -6.63 -8.30 11.92
N PRO A 40 -6.29 -9.54 11.53
CA PRO A 40 -6.33 -9.94 10.13
C PRO A 40 -7.68 -9.60 9.48
N PRO A 41 -7.73 -9.26 8.18
CA PRO A 41 -8.98 -8.91 7.51
C PRO A 41 -10.03 -10.02 7.67
N ALA A 42 -11.22 -9.65 8.14
CA ALA A 42 -12.33 -10.59 8.26
C ALA A 42 -13.24 -10.52 7.02
N PRO A 43 -13.93 -11.62 6.65
CA PRO A 43 -14.88 -11.60 5.54
C PRO A 43 -16.00 -10.59 5.76
N HIS A 44 -16.36 -9.83 4.72
CA HIS A 44 -17.52 -8.94 4.78
C HIS A 44 -18.83 -9.76 4.89
N ALA A 45 -19.77 -9.33 5.73
CA ALA A 45 -21.04 -10.01 5.96
C ALA A 45 -21.97 -10.02 4.72
N GLY A 46 -21.73 -9.10 3.80
CA GLY A 46 -22.59 -8.84 2.63
C GLY A 46 -23.58 -7.72 2.92
N TRP A 47 -24.46 -7.45 1.96
CA TRP A 47 -25.54 -6.48 2.11
C TRP A 47 -26.80 -6.94 1.37
N ALA A 48 -27.96 -6.50 1.84
CA ALA A 48 -29.22 -6.70 1.14
C ALA A 48 -29.42 -5.63 0.06
N GLY A 49 -30.19 -5.97 -0.99
CA GLY A 49 -30.51 -5.04 -2.06
C GLY A 49 -29.32 -4.70 -2.97
N VAL A 50 -29.34 -3.49 -3.53
CA VAL A 50 -28.29 -2.96 -4.42
C VAL A 50 -27.54 -1.86 -3.71
N ARG A 51 -26.23 -2.04 -3.52
CA ARG A 51 -25.36 -1.02 -2.93
C ARG A 51 -24.95 0.00 -3.99
N ASP A 52 -25.08 1.28 -3.67
CA ASP A 52 -24.53 2.37 -4.48
C ASP A 52 -23.00 2.28 -4.47
N ALA A 53 -22.44 2.05 -5.65
CA ALA A 53 -21.01 1.99 -5.91
C ALA A 53 -20.60 3.07 -6.92
N ALA A 54 -21.31 4.20 -6.98
CA ALA A 54 -20.94 5.35 -7.80
C ALA A 54 -20.01 6.33 -7.06
N ARG A 55 -19.83 6.17 -5.74
CA ARG A 55 -19.04 7.07 -4.88
C ARG A 55 -17.93 6.32 -4.17
N ASP A 56 -16.81 7.00 -3.96
CA ASP A 56 -15.68 6.42 -3.21
C ASP A 56 -16.07 6.13 -1.76
N GLY A 57 -15.49 5.09 -1.17
CA GLY A 57 -15.51 4.91 0.28
C GLY A 57 -14.64 5.95 0.99
N ALA A 58 -14.61 5.88 2.32
CA ALA A 58 -13.66 6.66 3.10
C ALA A 58 -12.20 6.26 2.74
N ALA A 59 -11.31 7.24 2.69
CA ALA A 59 -9.89 6.96 2.57
C ALA A 59 -9.35 6.39 3.91
N PRO A 60 -8.28 5.56 3.89
CA PRO A 60 -7.67 5.10 5.13
C PRO A 60 -7.19 6.28 5.99
N PRO A 61 -7.30 6.21 7.33
CA PRO A 61 -6.84 7.29 8.20
C PRO A 61 -5.34 7.51 8.06
N GLN A 62 -4.94 8.76 7.84
CA GLN A 62 -3.58 9.14 7.51
C GLN A 62 -3.31 10.62 7.79
N LEU A 63 -2.02 10.92 8.03
CA LEU A 63 -1.50 12.28 8.03
C LEU A 63 -1.25 12.75 6.59
N PRO A 64 -1.09 14.07 6.37
CA PRO A 64 -0.64 14.60 5.08
C PRO A 64 0.60 13.87 4.54
N SER A 65 0.61 13.65 3.22
CA SER A 65 1.75 13.01 2.56
C SER A 65 3.00 13.85 2.68
N ARG A 66 4.17 13.21 2.85
CA ARG A 66 5.47 13.92 2.80
C ARG A 66 5.73 14.55 1.43
N LEU A 67 5.06 14.04 0.39
CA LEU A 67 5.15 14.55 -0.97
C LEU A 67 4.02 15.52 -1.31
N GLU A 68 3.20 15.97 -0.34
CA GLU A 68 2.10 16.91 -0.58
C GLU A 68 2.55 18.16 -1.35
N ARG A 69 3.74 18.67 -1.05
CA ARG A 69 4.29 19.87 -1.74
C ARG A 69 4.56 19.65 -3.23
N VAL A 70 4.78 18.40 -3.67
CA VAL A 70 5.10 18.05 -5.06
C VAL A 70 3.87 17.50 -5.76
N MET A 71 3.07 16.68 -5.07
CA MET A 71 1.86 16.04 -5.61
C MET A 71 0.63 16.96 -5.56
N GLY A 72 0.72 18.08 -4.84
CA GLY A 72 -0.43 18.88 -4.45
C GLY A 72 -1.14 18.29 -3.23
N ARG A 73 -2.00 19.12 -2.62
CA ARG A 73 -2.87 18.69 -1.54
C ARG A 73 -3.86 17.64 -2.06
N VAL A 74 -3.93 16.52 -1.35
CA VAL A 74 -4.88 15.46 -1.64
C VAL A 74 -6.13 15.68 -0.82
N ASP A 75 -7.25 15.84 -1.51
CA ASP A 75 -8.56 15.94 -0.88
C ASP A 75 -9.23 14.56 -0.80
N PHE A 76 -9.95 14.32 0.29
CA PHE A 76 -10.76 13.11 0.50
C PHE A 76 -12.24 13.51 0.59
N PRO A 77 -12.99 13.53 -0.54
CA PRO A 77 -14.36 14.06 -0.56
C PRO A 77 -15.32 13.35 0.41
N ASN A 78 -15.09 12.06 0.67
CA ASN A 78 -15.88 11.26 1.61
C ASN A 78 -15.18 11.07 2.97
N GLY A 79 -14.20 11.93 3.25
CA GLY A 79 -13.42 11.91 4.48
C GLY A 79 -12.46 10.73 4.60
N GLN A 80 -11.89 10.60 5.79
CA GLN A 80 -11.08 9.48 6.20
C GLN A 80 -11.80 8.69 7.28
N GLY A 81 -11.63 7.37 7.29
CA GLY A 81 -12.29 6.49 8.24
C GLY A 81 -11.70 5.10 8.20
N GLU A 82 -11.81 4.37 9.31
CA GLU A 82 -11.24 3.01 9.41
C GLU A 82 -12.01 1.98 8.60
N ASP A 83 -13.28 2.24 8.27
CA ASP A 83 -14.02 1.50 7.25
C ASP A 83 -13.51 1.89 5.85
N CYS A 84 -12.28 1.48 5.55
CA CYS A 84 -11.56 1.85 4.33
C CYS A 84 -11.14 0.64 3.49
N LEU A 85 -11.51 -0.59 3.85
CA LEU A 85 -11.14 -1.81 3.11
C LEU A 85 -12.01 -1.97 1.87
N THR A 86 -11.83 -1.05 0.92
CA THR A 86 -12.63 -0.93 -0.29
C THR A 86 -11.80 -0.95 -1.57
N LEU A 87 -12.42 -1.36 -2.67
CA LEU A 87 -11.89 -1.35 -4.02
C LEU A 87 -12.54 -0.24 -4.85
N THR A 88 -11.79 0.22 -5.85
CA THR A 88 -12.30 0.93 -7.03
C THR A 88 -12.04 0.07 -8.26
N ILE A 89 -13.07 -0.25 -9.03
CA ILE A 89 -13.02 -1.17 -10.16
C ILE A 89 -13.45 -0.42 -11.42
N GLY A 90 -12.55 -0.28 -12.40
CA GLY A 90 -12.87 0.18 -13.75
C GLY A 90 -12.84 -1.00 -14.72
N ALA A 91 -13.92 -1.20 -15.48
CA ALA A 91 -14.04 -2.32 -16.40
C ALA A 91 -14.73 -1.90 -17.72
N PRO A 92 -14.28 -2.39 -18.89
CA PRO A 92 -15.03 -2.27 -20.13
C PRO A 92 -16.46 -2.79 -19.96
N TRP A 93 -17.42 -2.06 -20.50
CA TRP A 93 -18.85 -2.32 -20.33
C TRP A 93 -19.59 -2.38 -21.67
N PRO A 94 -20.49 -3.36 -21.89
CA PRO A 94 -20.88 -4.44 -20.97
C PRO A 94 -19.74 -5.42 -20.66
N ALA A 95 -19.80 -6.03 -19.47
CA ALA A 95 -18.75 -6.90 -18.91
C ALA A 95 -18.35 -8.08 -19.82
N GLY A 96 -19.17 -8.51 -20.78
CA GLY A 96 -18.83 -9.60 -21.70
C GLY A 96 -18.59 -10.94 -20.97
N ALA A 97 -17.75 -11.81 -21.54
CA ALA A 97 -17.65 -13.22 -21.13
C ALA A 97 -16.61 -13.55 -20.03
N GLY A 98 -16.10 -12.57 -19.26
CA GLY A 98 -15.22 -12.86 -18.12
C GLY A 98 -13.79 -13.31 -18.48
N LYS A 99 -13.24 -12.86 -19.61
CA LYS A 99 -11.92 -13.31 -20.12
C LYS A 99 -10.83 -12.23 -20.14
N ARG A 100 -11.13 -11.01 -19.68
CA ARG A 100 -10.16 -9.89 -19.78
C ARG A 100 -9.04 -10.02 -18.77
N PRO A 101 -7.79 -9.63 -19.10
CA PRO A 101 -6.75 -9.48 -18.09
C PRO A 101 -7.20 -8.55 -16.96
N VAL A 102 -6.77 -8.87 -15.73
CA VAL A 102 -7.07 -8.07 -14.54
C VAL A 102 -5.78 -7.42 -14.04
N MET A 103 -5.81 -6.11 -13.82
CA MET A 103 -4.70 -5.35 -13.25
C MET A 103 -5.09 -4.82 -11.87
N VAL A 104 -4.38 -5.23 -10.81
CA VAL A 104 -4.65 -4.81 -9.43
C VAL A 104 -3.57 -3.85 -8.96
N PHE A 105 -3.97 -2.60 -8.69
CA PHE A 105 -3.09 -1.51 -8.31
C PHE A 105 -2.96 -1.37 -6.79
N PHE A 106 -1.72 -1.33 -6.32
CA PHE A 106 -1.36 -0.96 -4.95
C PHE A 106 -0.63 0.39 -4.93
N HIS A 107 -1.23 1.38 -4.27
CA HIS A 107 -0.66 2.72 -4.22
C HIS A 107 0.58 2.82 -3.35
N GLY A 108 1.43 3.82 -3.64
CA GLY A 108 2.59 4.20 -2.85
C GLY A 108 2.24 5.00 -1.59
N GLY A 109 3.14 5.88 -1.16
CA GLY A 109 2.92 6.75 0.02
C GLY A 109 3.53 6.22 1.32
N ALA A 110 4.63 5.49 1.21
CA ALA A 110 5.45 5.02 2.34
C ALA A 110 4.66 4.20 3.38
N TRP A 111 3.61 3.51 2.95
CA TRP A 111 2.65 2.78 3.81
C TRP A 111 1.96 3.65 4.86
N MET A 112 2.04 4.98 4.77
CA MET A 112 1.49 5.92 5.77
C MET A 112 0.48 6.90 5.17
N SER A 113 0.42 7.01 3.84
CA SER A 113 -0.48 7.90 3.11
C SER A 113 -0.83 7.32 1.74
N GLY A 114 -1.84 7.89 1.09
CA GLY A 114 -2.40 7.44 -0.19
C GLY A 114 -3.77 6.78 -0.06
N ALA A 115 -4.42 6.58 -1.20
CA ALA A 115 -5.62 5.77 -1.35
C ALA A 115 -5.70 5.26 -2.79
N GLY A 116 -6.21 4.04 -3.00
CA GLY A 116 -6.53 3.54 -4.34
C GLY A 116 -7.68 4.30 -5.00
N SER A 117 -8.51 4.99 -4.23
CA SER A 117 -9.60 5.84 -4.73
C SER A 117 -9.16 7.22 -5.24
N LEU A 118 -7.88 7.58 -5.16
CA LEU A 118 -7.42 8.88 -5.64
C LEU A 118 -7.62 9.05 -7.15
N SER A 119 -8.00 10.27 -7.57
CA SER A 119 -8.18 10.62 -8.99
C SER A 119 -6.93 10.40 -9.83
N LEU A 120 -5.74 10.61 -9.25
CA LEU A 120 -4.44 10.30 -9.85
C LEU A 120 -4.32 8.83 -10.29
N TYR A 121 -5.03 7.92 -9.64
CA TYR A 121 -5.01 6.48 -9.90
C TYR A 121 -6.29 5.99 -10.59
N ASN A 122 -7.05 6.89 -11.22
CA ASN A 122 -8.26 6.52 -11.94
C ASN A 122 -7.94 5.54 -13.09
N GLY A 123 -8.21 4.27 -12.86
CA GLY A 123 -7.95 3.19 -13.82
C GLY A 123 -8.90 3.13 -15.01
N ALA A 124 -9.91 4.00 -15.10
CA ALA A 124 -10.91 3.95 -16.18
C ALA A 124 -10.28 4.09 -17.57
N GLU A 125 -9.25 4.94 -17.71
CA GLU A 125 -8.57 5.13 -18.99
C GLU A 125 -7.74 3.91 -19.40
N LEU A 126 -7.05 3.29 -18.44
CA LEU A 126 -6.32 2.06 -18.68
C LEU A 126 -7.27 0.90 -19.02
N ALA A 127 -8.41 0.82 -18.32
CA ALA A 127 -9.45 -0.15 -18.62
C ALA A 127 -9.97 0.02 -20.06
N ARG A 128 -10.22 1.26 -20.47
CA ARG A 128 -10.72 1.60 -21.81
C ARG A 128 -9.72 1.29 -22.92
N SER A 129 -8.48 1.77 -22.79
CA SER A 129 -7.47 1.70 -23.84
C SER A 129 -6.79 0.33 -23.93
N GLY A 130 -6.69 -0.39 -22.80
CA GLY A 130 -6.06 -1.71 -22.74
C GLY A 130 -7.01 -2.91 -22.86
N ASP A 131 -8.33 -2.69 -22.85
CA ASP A 131 -9.35 -3.75 -22.73
C ASP A 131 -9.09 -4.68 -21.53
N VAL A 132 -8.82 -4.07 -20.37
CA VAL A 132 -8.50 -4.75 -19.10
C VAL A 132 -9.44 -4.32 -17.99
N VAL A 133 -9.61 -5.17 -16.97
CA VAL A 133 -10.26 -4.74 -15.72
C VAL A 133 -9.20 -4.20 -14.77
N VAL A 134 -9.37 -2.98 -14.27
CA VAL A 134 -8.43 -2.34 -13.34
C VAL A 134 -9.06 -2.25 -11.96
N VAL A 135 -8.35 -2.70 -10.93
CA VAL A 135 -8.80 -2.71 -9.54
C VAL A 135 -7.79 -1.92 -8.69
N ALA A 136 -8.18 -0.77 -8.14
CA ALA A 136 -7.36 -0.02 -7.20
C ALA A 136 -7.81 -0.30 -5.75
N VAL A 137 -6.85 -0.47 -4.85
CA VAL A 137 -7.10 -0.98 -3.49
C VAL A 137 -6.82 0.10 -2.44
N ASN A 138 -7.78 0.35 -1.56
CA ASN A 138 -7.51 0.99 -0.26
C ASN A 138 -7.13 -0.07 0.76
N TYR A 139 -6.10 0.17 1.56
CA TYR A 139 -5.59 -0.75 2.59
C TYR A 139 -5.18 0.05 3.84
N ARG A 140 -5.05 -0.60 5.01
CA ARG A 140 -4.66 0.08 6.24
C ARG A 140 -3.25 0.64 6.15
N LEU A 141 -3.07 1.84 6.69
CA LEU A 141 -1.82 2.61 6.64
C LEU A 141 -1.29 2.93 8.05
N GLY A 142 -0.04 3.36 8.11
CA GLY A 142 0.62 3.89 9.31
C GLY A 142 0.48 2.95 10.50
N ALA A 143 0.13 3.50 11.65
CA ALA A 143 -0.05 2.74 12.87
C ALA A 143 -1.18 1.71 12.78
N LEU A 144 -2.23 1.96 11.98
CA LEU A 144 -3.33 1.02 11.81
C LEU A 144 -2.93 -0.20 10.94
N GLY A 145 -2.03 0.01 9.98
CA GLY A 145 -1.58 -1.02 9.04
C GLY A 145 -0.30 -1.75 9.45
N TYR A 146 0.60 -1.08 10.17
CA TYR A 146 2.00 -1.51 10.30
C TYR A 146 2.61 -1.27 11.69
N LEU A 147 1.82 -0.89 12.70
CA LEU A 147 2.30 -0.93 14.10
C LEU A 147 2.41 -2.39 14.55
N ASN A 148 3.53 -2.77 15.18
CA ASN A 148 3.66 -4.09 15.79
C ASN A 148 2.94 -4.09 17.16
N VAL A 149 1.80 -4.75 17.23
CA VAL A 149 0.97 -4.89 18.44
C VAL A 149 0.97 -6.33 18.97
N ALA A 150 2.06 -7.07 18.75
CA ALA A 150 2.23 -8.41 19.31
C ALA A 150 1.86 -8.45 20.80
N GLY A 151 1.02 -9.42 21.18
CA GLY A 151 0.45 -9.53 22.52
C GLY A 151 -0.95 -8.93 22.68
N LEU A 152 -1.48 -8.20 21.69
CA LEU A 152 -2.88 -7.79 21.66
C LEU A 152 -3.79 -9.01 21.34
N PRO A 153 -4.78 -9.35 22.17
CA PRO A 153 -5.65 -10.50 21.89
C PRO A 153 -6.38 -10.38 20.53
N GLY A 154 -6.34 -11.45 19.74
CA GLY A 154 -6.96 -11.51 18.41
C GLY A 154 -6.16 -10.81 17.30
N SER A 155 -4.92 -10.38 17.57
CA SER A 155 -4.12 -9.60 16.62
C SER A 155 -3.36 -10.42 15.57
N GLY A 156 -3.49 -11.76 15.58
CA GLY A 156 -2.67 -12.65 14.77
C GLY A 156 -1.20 -12.58 15.18
N SER A 157 -0.29 -12.42 14.21
CA SER A 157 1.15 -12.22 14.45
C SER A 157 1.46 -10.86 15.10
N GLY A 158 0.51 -9.93 15.12
CA GLY A 158 0.70 -8.59 15.67
C GLY A 158 1.20 -7.55 14.66
N ALA A 159 1.42 -7.90 13.39
CA ALA A 159 1.99 -6.99 12.40
C ALA A 159 1.40 -7.19 10.99
N ASN A 160 1.86 -6.36 10.04
CA ASN A 160 1.61 -6.52 8.60
C ASN A 160 0.14 -6.44 8.15
N TYR A 161 -0.74 -5.79 8.91
CA TYR A 161 -2.17 -5.69 8.58
C TYR A 161 -2.44 -5.10 7.20
N GLY A 162 -1.72 -4.05 6.78
CA GLY A 162 -1.85 -3.48 5.44
C GLY A 162 -1.40 -4.45 4.33
N LEU A 163 -0.46 -5.35 4.61
CA LEU A 163 -0.06 -6.41 3.67
C LEU A 163 -1.12 -7.53 3.62
N LEU A 164 -1.69 -7.90 4.76
CA LEU A 164 -2.81 -8.86 4.82
C LEU A 164 -4.06 -8.31 4.10
N ASP A 165 -4.29 -7.00 4.15
CA ASP A 165 -5.34 -6.32 3.38
C ASP A 165 -5.14 -6.52 1.87
N HIS A 166 -3.90 -6.45 1.37
CA HIS A 166 -3.60 -6.76 -0.04
C HIS A 166 -3.95 -8.21 -0.40
N VAL A 167 -3.62 -9.17 0.47
CA VAL A 167 -3.98 -10.58 0.26
C VAL A 167 -5.50 -10.74 0.20
N ALA A 168 -6.23 -10.16 1.15
CA ALA A 168 -7.70 -10.21 1.17
C ALA A 168 -8.33 -9.55 -0.08
N ALA A 169 -7.77 -8.44 -0.56
CA ALA A 169 -8.20 -7.82 -1.81
C ALA A 169 -7.98 -8.74 -3.03
N LEU A 170 -6.83 -9.43 -3.11
CA LEU A 170 -6.55 -10.38 -4.18
C LEU A 170 -7.45 -11.63 -4.12
N GLU A 171 -7.74 -12.13 -2.92
CA GLU A 171 -8.72 -13.20 -2.73
C GLU A 171 -10.12 -12.77 -3.17
N TRP A 172 -10.53 -11.54 -2.84
CA TRP A 172 -11.78 -10.97 -3.33
C TRP A 172 -11.81 -10.89 -4.86
N VAL A 173 -10.73 -10.41 -5.49
CA VAL A 173 -10.59 -10.35 -6.95
C VAL A 173 -10.76 -11.74 -7.55
N ARG A 174 -10.05 -12.75 -7.02
CA ARG A 174 -10.17 -14.14 -7.47
C ARG A 174 -11.59 -14.68 -7.39
N GLY A 175 -12.35 -14.30 -6.36
CA GLY A 175 -13.72 -14.78 -6.15
C GLY A 175 -14.80 -14.03 -6.94
N ASN A 176 -14.56 -12.79 -7.38
CA ASN A 176 -15.63 -11.90 -7.85
C ASN A 176 -15.37 -11.23 -9.20
N ILE A 177 -14.13 -11.13 -9.68
CA ILE A 177 -13.80 -10.26 -10.81
C ILE A 177 -14.39 -10.73 -12.15
N ALA A 178 -14.75 -12.01 -12.26
CA ALA A 178 -15.48 -12.56 -13.41
C ALA A 178 -16.81 -11.84 -13.66
N ALA A 179 -17.50 -11.40 -12.61
CA ALA A 179 -18.75 -10.66 -12.72
C ALA A 179 -18.57 -9.25 -13.34
N PHE A 180 -17.34 -8.74 -13.34
CA PHE A 180 -16.93 -7.48 -13.98
C PHE A 180 -16.28 -7.71 -15.34
N GLY A 181 -16.24 -8.95 -15.85
CA GLY A 181 -15.66 -9.28 -17.15
C GLY A 181 -14.18 -9.66 -17.13
N GLY A 182 -13.57 -9.73 -15.94
CA GLY A 182 -12.16 -10.08 -15.77
C GLY A 182 -11.93 -11.58 -15.60
N ASP A 183 -10.76 -12.06 -16.00
CA ASP A 183 -10.30 -13.43 -15.80
C ASP A 183 -9.52 -13.54 -14.48
N PRO A 184 -10.06 -14.23 -13.45
CA PRO A 184 -9.37 -14.40 -12.17
C PRO A 184 -8.06 -15.19 -12.29
N ALA A 185 -7.84 -15.95 -13.37
CA ALA A 185 -6.59 -16.67 -13.63
C ALA A 185 -5.51 -15.82 -14.32
N ASN A 186 -5.86 -14.63 -14.82
CA ASN A 186 -4.96 -13.74 -15.55
C ASN A 186 -4.80 -12.39 -14.83
N VAL A 187 -4.35 -12.45 -13.58
CA VAL A 187 -4.14 -11.28 -12.70
C VAL A 187 -2.70 -10.80 -12.78
N THR A 188 -2.53 -9.49 -13.01
CA THR A 188 -1.28 -8.75 -12.91
C THR A 188 -1.37 -7.77 -11.74
N ILE A 189 -0.50 -7.88 -10.76
CA ILE A 189 -0.39 -6.86 -9.70
C ILE A 189 0.61 -5.78 -10.12
N PHE A 190 0.29 -4.52 -9.88
CA PHE A 190 1.18 -3.40 -10.18
C PHE A 190 1.11 -2.31 -9.13
N GLY A 191 2.21 -1.60 -8.91
CA GLY A 191 2.28 -0.65 -7.80
C GLY A 191 3.54 0.18 -7.81
N GLN A 192 3.42 1.36 -7.19
CA GLN A 192 4.48 2.35 -7.15
C GLN A 192 5.03 2.54 -5.74
N SER A 193 6.34 2.77 -5.60
CA SER A 193 6.99 3.05 -4.31
C SER A 193 6.67 1.97 -3.26
N ALA A 194 6.03 2.34 -2.14
CA ALA A 194 5.58 1.44 -1.09
C ALA A 194 4.64 0.33 -1.62
N GLY A 195 3.78 0.62 -2.60
CA GLY A 195 2.94 -0.40 -3.24
C GLY A 195 3.76 -1.40 -4.06
N GLY A 196 4.83 -0.94 -4.71
CA GLY A 196 5.82 -1.82 -5.33
C GLY A 196 6.59 -2.66 -4.30
N GLY A 197 6.89 -2.08 -3.12
CA GLY A 197 7.46 -2.81 -1.99
C GLY A 197 6.49 -3.88 -1.43
N SER A 198 5.20 -3.58 -1.36
CA SER A 198 4.15 -4.56 -1.04
C SER A 198 4.12 -5.70 -2.05
N ILE A 199 4.25 -5.42 -3.35
CA ILE A 199 4.34 -6.46 -4.40
C ILE A 199 5.56 -7.35 -4.20
N ALA A 200 6.72 -6.77 -3.88
CA ALA A 200 7.92 -7.54 -3.59
C ALA A 200 7.70 -8.49 -2.39
N ALA A 201 6.99 -8.04 -1.34
CA ALA A 201 6.60 -8.87 -0.20
C ALA A 201 5.57 -9.95 -0.59
N LEU A 202 4.57 -9.64 -1.41
CA LEU A 202 3.58 -10.63 -1.87
C LEU A 202 4.21 -11.77 -2.70
N MET A 203 5.28 -11.47 -3.44
CA MET A 203 6.02 -12.46 -4.23
C MET A 203 6.80 -13.47 -3.38
N GLU A 204 7.09 -13.18 -2.11
CA GLU A 204 7.74 -14.13 -1.19
C GLU A 204 6.78 -14.85 -0.24
N MET A 205 5.49 -14.47 -0.25
CA MET A 205 4.45 -15.07 0.57
C MET A 205 3.86 -16.32 -0.12
N PRO A 206 4.03 -17.54 0.44
CA PRO A 206 3.51 -18.77 -0.19
C PRO A 206 2.00 -18.74 -0.45
N ASN A 207 1.25 -18.09 0.44
CA ASN A 207 -0.21 -17.99 0.31
C ASN A 207 -0.66 -16.93 -0.70
N ALA A 208 0.17 -15.90 -0.96
CA ALA A 208 -0.21 -14.80 -1.86
C ALA A 208 0.31 -14.99 -3.29
N VAL A 209 1.48 -15.60 -3.48
CA VAL A 209 2.13 -15.73 -4.80
C VAL A 209 1.27 -16.51 -5.82
N LYS A 210 0.36 -17.37 -5.34
CA LYS A 210 -0.61 -18.10 -6.18
C LYS A 210 -1.83 -17.28 -6.62
N LEU A 211 -2.00 -16.05 -6.13
CA LEU A 211 -3.16 -15.20 -6.41
C LEU A 211 -2.97 -14.33 -7.66
N PHE A 212 -1.76 -14.27 -8.21
CA PHE A 212 -1.43 -13.49 -9.39
C PHE A 212 -0.43 -14.22 -10.28
N ARG A 213 -0.37 -13.80 -11.54
CA ARG A 213 0.53 -14.38 -12.55
C ARG A 213 1.72 -13.45 -12.84
N ARG A 214 1.49 -12.13 -12.79
CA ARG A 214 2.50 -11.14 -13.17
C ARG A 214 2.59 -10.01 -12.16
N ALA A 215 3.76 -9.38 -12.10
CA ALA A 215 4.05 -8.29 -11.20
C ALA A 215 4.75 -7.13 -11.94
N ILE A 216 4.31 -5.90 -11.70
CA ILE A 216 4.95 -4.68 -12.21
C ILE A 216 5.36 -3.81 -11.01
N LEU A 217 6.66 -3.60 -10.84
CA LEU A 217 7.27 -2.87 -9.73
C LEU A 217 7.78 -1.51 -10.23
N GLN A 218 7.07 -0.44 -9.92
CA GLN A 218 7.42 0.92 -10.34
C GLN A 218 8.11 1.66 -9.19
N SER A 219 9.40 1.98 -9.32
CA SER A 219 10.14 2.70 -8.27
C SER A 219 10.02 2.03 -6.90
N ALA A 220 10.01 0.70 -6.88
CA ALA A 220 9.59 -0.07 -5.71
C ALA A 220 10.56 0.09 -4.52
N ALA A 221 9.99 0.20 -3.32
CA ALA A 221 10.73 0.20 -2.07
C ALA A 221 11.22 -1.22 -1.71
N ILE A 222 12.18 -1.76 -2.47
CA ILE A 222 12.79 -3.07 -2.21
C ILE A 222 13.88 -2.89 -1.16
N MET A 223 13.52 -3.13 0.11
CA MET A 223 14.43 -2.99 1.25
C MET A 223 14.19 -4.10 2.28
N PRO A 224 15.16 -4.38 3.18
CA PRO A 224 14.97 -5.37 4.23
C PRO A 224 13.79 -5.00 5.12
N HIS A 225 12.98 -5.98 5.53
CA HIS A 225 11.86 -5.79 6.45
C HIS A 225 12.35 -5.48 7.88
N GLN A 226 11.50 -4.92 8.73
CA GLN A 226 11.85 -4.68 10.13
C GLN A 226 12.01 -5.99 10.88
N THR A 227 12.95 -6.03 11.83
CA THR A 227 12.89 -7.06 12.86
C THR A 227 11.75 -6.75 13.84
N PRO A 228 11.18 -7.77 14.52
CA PRO A 228 10.19 -7.55 15.57
C PRO A 228 10.65 -6.53 16.62
N GLU A 229 11.93 -6.55 17.00
CA GLU A 229 12.51 -5.63 17.99
C GLU A 229 12.55 -4.19 17.48
N ALA A 230 12.90 -4.00 16.20
CA ALA A 230 12.91 -2.67 15.59
C ALA A 230 11.51 -2.07 15.50
N ALA A 231 10.53 -2.88 15.11
CA ALA A 231 9.12 -2.47 15.11
C ALA A 231 8.60 -2.22 16.53
N GLY A 232 9.03 -3.03 17.51
CA GLY A 232 8.69 -2.87 18.93
C GLY A 232 9.16 -1.54 19.52
N ARG A 233 10.29 -0.98 19.06
CA ARG A 233 10.73 0.37 19.46
C ARG A 233 9.75 1.46 18.99
N VAL A 234 9.23 1.34 17.78
CA VAL A 234 8.20 2.27 17.26
C VAL A 234 6.93 2.16 18.11
N THR A 235 6.52 0.93 18.44
CA THR A 235 5.38 0.70 19.34
C THR A 235 5.59 1.31 20.73
N GLY A 236 6.79 1.19 21.29
CA GLY A 236 7.16 1.84 22.56
C GLY A 236 6.97 3.36 22.52
N GLU A 237 7.42 4.04 21.46
CA GLU A 237 7.25 5.49 21.32
C GLU A 237 5.77 5.89 21.10
N VAL A 238 4.99 5.08 20.39
CA VAL A 238 3.53 5.31 20.26
C VAL A 238 2.85 5.19 21.63
N LEU A 239 3.14 4.13 22.39
CA LEU A 239 2.58 3.92 23.73
C LEU A 239 2.97 5.06 24.68
N LYS A 240 4.24 5.48 24.66
CA LYS A 240 4.74 6.62 25.42
C LYS A 240 4.02 7.92 25.07
N ALA A 241 3.83 8.21 23.78
CA ALA A 241 3.10 9.40 23.33
C ALA A 241 1.61 9.40 23.75
N LEU A 242 1.03 8.21 23.92
CA LEU A 242 -0.35 8.03 24.39
C LEU A 242 -0.47 7.92 25.92
N GLY A 243 0.64 7.85 26.66
CA GLY A 243 0.65 7.59 28.10
C GLY A 243 0.15 6.19 28.48
N LEU A 244 0.33 5.19 27.60
CA LEU A 244 -0.12 3.82 27.81
C LEU A 244 1.03 2.90 28.23
N GLY A 245 0.76 1.96 29.14
CA GLY A 245 1.73 0.96 29.59
C GLY A 245 1.79 -0.31 28.73
N SER A 246 0.78 -0.57 27.91
CA SER A 246 0.71 -1.77 27.06
C SER A 246 -0.20 -1.61 25.85
N VAL A 247 -0.07 -2.53 24.90
CA VAL A 247 -0.88 -2.55 23.66
C VAL A 247 -2.36 -2.86 23.90
N ALA A 248 -2.72 -3.41 25.06
CA ALA A 248 -4.10 -3.84 25.36
C ALA A 248 -5.12 -2.69 25.28
N ALA A 249 -4.71 -1.48 25.65
CA ALA A 249 -5.57 -0.29 25.63
C ALA A 249 -5.63 0.42 24.27
N LEU A 250 -4.84 -0.01 23.27
CA LEU A 250 -4.75 0.71 22.00
C LEU A 250 -6.08 0.75 21.23
N ARG A 251 -6.93 -0.28 21.35
CA ARG A 251 -8.22 -0.34 20.62
C ARG A 251 -9.18 0.78 21.04
N GLU A 252 -9.08 1.26 22.27
CA GLU A 252 -9.93 2.32 22.80
C GLU A 252 -9.46 3.74 22.42
N VAL A 253 -8.26 3.86 21.81
CA VAL A 253 -7.69 5.15 21.46
C VAL A 253 -8.42 5.73 20.23
N PRO A 254 -8.95 6.96 20.28
CA PRO A 254 -9.51 7.61 19.09
C PRO A 254 -8.47 7.73 17.97
N VAL A 255 -8.87 7.48 16.72
CA VAL A 255 -7.95 7.45 15.57
C VAL A 255 -7.13 8.73 15.42
N ALA A 256 -7.71 9.90 15.71
CA ALA A 256 -7.00 11.18 15.69
C ALA A 256 -5.82 11.21 16.68
N LYS A 257 -6.03 10.74 17.92
CA LYS A 257 -4.95 10.63 18.92
C LYS A 257 -3.89 9.62 18.52
N LEU A 258 -4.29 8.52 17.88
CA LEU A 258 -3.34 7.54 17.34
C LEU A 258 -2.47 8.15 16.22
N LEU A 259 -3.05 8.97 15.34
CA LEU A 259 -2.30 9.68 14.29
C LEU A 259 -1.34 10.73 14.88
N ASP A 260 -1.72 11.40 15.97
CA ASP A 260 -0.82 12.29 16.70
C ASP A 260 0.36 11.53 17.33
N ALA A 261 0.08 10.39 17.98
CA ALA A 261 1.11 9.53 18.54
C ALA A 261 2.02 8.93 17.46
N GLN A 262 1.47 8.58 16.30
CA GLN A 262 2.23 8.17 15.13
C GLN A 262 3.23 9.25 14.71
N ARG A 263 2.79 10.51 14.59
CA ARG A 263 3.67 11.64 14.28
C ARG A 263 4.78 11.80 15.32
N ALA A 264 4.46 11.71 16.60
CA ALA A 264 5.45 11.79 17.67
C ALA A 264 6.50 10.67 17.58
N ALA A 265 6.07 9.42 17.38
CA ALA A 265 6.97 8.28 17.21
C ALA A 265 7.85 8.41 15.96
N MET A 266 7.31 8.95 14.85
CA MET A 266 8.11 9.23 13.66
C MET A 266 9.24 10.24 13.94
N MET A 267 8.98 11.27 14.74
CA MET A 267 9.99 12.27 15.10
C MET A 267 11.02 11.70 16.08
N ALA A 268 10.63 10.77 16.96
CA ALA A 268 11.52 10.15 17.92
C ALA A 268 12.45 9.08 17.30
N VAL A 269 11.94 8.31 16.32
CA VAL A 269 12.67 7.19 15.71
C VAL A 269 13.31 7.56 14.37
N GLY A 270 12.68 8.44 13.61
CA GLY A 270 13.16 8.87 12.29
C GLY A 270 14.43 9.70 12.37
N LYS A 271 15.20 9.72 11.27
CA LYS A 271 16.38 10.57 11.13
C LYS A 271 16.16 11.54 9.96
N PRO A 272 16.48 12.83 10.08
CA PRO A 272 16.27 13.80 9.00
C PRO A 272 16.93 13.43 7.67
N SER A 273 18.07 12.74 7.71
CA SER A 273 18.82 12.31 6.53
C SER A 273 18.41 10.93 5.98
N ASP A 274 17.47 10.24 6.64
CA ASP A 274 17.05 8.89 6.27
C ASP A 274 15.57 8.90 5.83
N PRO A 275 15.29 8.79 4.51
CA PRO A 275 13.92 8.79 4.02
C PRO A 275 13.17 7.47 4.30
N THR A 276 13.81 6.49 4.95
CA THR A 276 13.21 5.19 5.25
C THR A 276 11.90 5.36 6.05
N PRO A 277 10.80 4.73 5.62
CA PRO A 277 9.55 4.74 6.37
C PRO A 277 9.71 4.11 7.77
N VAL A 278 9.17 4.77 8.79
CA VAL A 278 9.18 4.27 10.19
C VAL A 278 8.21 3.10 10.35
N TYR A 279 7.03 3.21 9.71
CA TYR A 279 5.99 2.19 9.64
C TYR A 279 6.14 1.42 8.33
N ARG A 280 6.51 0.14 8.42
CA ARG A 280 6.73 -0.74 7.27
C ARG A 280 6.62 -2.20 7.70
N MET A 281 6.76 -3.13 6.76
CA MET A 281 6.62 -4.56 7.02
C MET A 281 7.62 -5.08 8.06
N VAL A 282 7.18 -6.08 8.81
CA VAL A 282 7.92 -6.76 9.88
C VAL A 282 8.12 -8.23 9.49
N ARG A 283 9.30 -8.79 9.75
CA ARG A 283 9.51 -10.25 9.69
C ARG A 283 8.87 -10.89 10.91
N ASP A 284 7.59 -11.23 10.76
CA ASP A 284 6.73 -11.69 11.85
C ASP A 284 6.74 -13.22 12.01
N GLY A 285 7.44 -13.95 11.14
CA GLY A 285 7.50 -15.41 11.19
C GLY A 285 6.22 -16.11 10.73
N ALA A 286 5.23 -15.36 10.24
CA ALA A 286 3.92 -15.86 9.87
C ALA A 286 3.55 -15.47 8.44
N ALA A 287 3.54 -14.17 8.14
CA ALA A 287 3.39 -13.65 6.79
C ALA A 287 4.74 -13.53 6.09
N LEU A 288 5.76 -13.07 6.82
CA LEU A 288 7.08 -12.75 6.29
C LEU A 288 8.20 -13.30 7.18
N ASP A 289 9.05 -14.14 6.61
CA ASP A 289 10.19 -14.76 7.32
C ASP A 289 11.54 -14.27 6.80
N THR A 290 11.58 -13.77 5.57
CA THR A 290 12.78 -13.37 4.83
C THR A 290 12.61 -11.97 4.28
N ASP A 291 13.68 -11.42 3.70
CA ASP A 291 13.59 -10.19 2.90
C ASP A 291 13.32 -10.54 1.42
N PRO A 292 12.66 -9.66 0.63
CA PRO A 292 12.21 -10.02 -0.71
C PRO A 292 13.29 -10.55 -1.66
N PRO A 293 14.52 -9.98 -1.71
CA PRO A 293 15.58 -10.54 -2.56
C PRO A 293 15.96 -11.97 -2.19
N ALA A 294 15.96 -12.32 -0.90
CA ALA A 294 16.27 -13.66 -0.43
C ALA A 294 15.15 -14.65 -0.77
N GLY A 295 13.89 -14.24 -0.60
CA GLY A 295 12.73 -15.05 -0.98
C GLY A 295 12.70 -15.36 -2.48
N VAL A 296 12.98 -14.35 -3.33
CA VAL A 296 13.08 -14.54 -4.78
C VAL A 296 14.25 -15.46 -5.15
N ALA A 297 15.43 -15.26 -4.55
CA ALA A 297 16.60 -16.13 -4.79
C ALA A 297 16.35 -17.59 -4.38
N ALA A 298 15.54 -17.81 -3.34
CA ALA A 298 15.09 -19.14 -2.91
C ALA A 298 13.99 -19.74 -3.82
N GLY A 299 13.60 -19.05 -4.90
CA GLY A 299 12.62 -19.53 -5.87
C GLY A 299 11.15 -19.35 -5.46
N ARG A 300 10.84 -18.58 -4.40
CA ARG A 300 9.45 -18.38 -3.94
C ARG A 300 8.56 -17.71 -4.99
N ALA A 301 9.14 -16.89 -5.85
CA ALA A 301 8.46 -16.21 -6.96
C ALA A 301 8.61 -16.92 -8.32
N LYS A 302 8.98 -18.21 -8.33
CA LYS A 302 9.21 -18.96 -9.58
C LYS A 302 7.95 -18.99 -10.45
N GLY A 303 8.08 -18.58 -11.70
CA GLY A 303 6.98 -18.58 -12.67
C GLY A 303 6.13 -17.30 -12.70
N ILE A 304 6.49 -16.28 -11.92
CA ILE A 304 5.90 -14.93 -12.01
C ILE A 304 6.65 -14.12 -13.08
N ASP A 305 5.93 -13.59 -14.06
CA ASP A 305 6.51 -12.64 -15.02
C ASP A 305 6.67 -11.26 -14.33
N VAL A 306 7.85 -10.67 -14.40
CA VAL A 306 8.16 -9.42 -13.70
C VAL A 306 8.58 -8.32 -14.67
N MET A 307 7.99 -7.14 -14.50
CA MET A 307 8.47 -5.87 -15.05
C MET A 307 8.90 -4.98 -13.90
N ILE A 308 10.10 -4.41 -13.96
CA ILE A 308 10.61 -3.50 -12.93
C ILE A 308 11.23 -2.27 -13.60
N GLY A 309 11.01 -1.09 -13.01
CA GLY A 309 11.56 0.15 -13.53
C GLY A 309 11.70 1.21 -12.45
N THR A 310 12.54 2.21 -12.71
CA THR A 310 12.76 3.39 -11.86
C THR A 310 12.67 4.65 -12.71
N THR A 311 12.39 5.77 -12.06
CA THR A 311 12.52 7.10 -12.69
C THR A 311 13.97 7.55 -12.68
N ARG A 312 14.32 8.53 -13.53
CA ARG A 312 15.69 9.04 -13.63
C ARG A 312 16.20 9.63 -12.30
N ASP A 313 15.32 10.33 -11.58
CA ASP A 313 15.65 11.18 -10.41
C ASP A 313 14.79 10.80 -9.17
N GLU A 314 14.84 9.54 -8.74
CA GLU A 314 13.95 8.95 -7.70
C GLU A 314 13.83 9.76 -6.39
N VAL A 315 14.95 10.31 -5.91
CA VAL A 315 15.01 10.94 -4.59
C VAL A 315 14.70 12.44 -4.64
N HIS A 316 14.68 13.05 -5.82
CA HIS A 316 14.56 14.50 -5.97
C HIS A 316 13.29 15.03 -5.31
N ALA A 317 12.16 14.34 -5.50
CA ALA A 317 10.86 14.72 -4.96
C ALA A 317 10.81 14.82 -3.42
N PHE A 318 11.69 14.11 -2.70
CA PHE A 318 11.73 14.10 -1.24
C PHE A 318 12.56 15.24 -0.62
N PHE A 319 13.36 15.90 -1.45
CA PHE A 319 14.29 16.94 -1.02
C PHE A 319 14.02 18.30 -1.68
N VAL A 320 12.95 18.40 -2.49
CA VAL A 320 12.49 19.67 -3.06
C VAL A 320 12.32 20.69 -1.93
N ASN A 321 13.03 21.82 -2.05
CA ASN A 321 13.06 22.93 -1.09
C ASN A 321 13.70 22.62 0.28
N ASN A 322 14.54 21.59 0.38
CA ASN A 322 15.45 21.46 1.51
C ASN A 322 16.67 22.38 1.29
N GLU A 323 16.65 23.60 1.83
CA GLU A 323 17.71 24.60 1.63
C GLU A 323 19.10 24.10 2.05
N ALA A 324 19.17 23.24 3.06
CA ALA A 324 20.43 22.64 3.50
C ALA A 324 20.99 21.67 2.45
N LEU A 325 20.13 20.94 1.74
CA LEU A 325 20.55 20.08 0.63
C LEU A 325 20.70 20.84 -0.69
N ALA A 326 20.00 21.96 -0.88
CA ALA A 326 20.14 22.79 -2.09
C ALA A 326 21.53 23.43 -2.18
N ASN A 327 22.14 23.74 -1.04
CA ASN A 327 23.46 24.38 -0.94
C ASN A 327 24.55 23.41 -0.45
N ILE A 328 24.30 22.11 -0.47
CA ILE A 328 25.25 21.12 0.04
C ILE A 328 26.49 21.05 -0.86
N ASP A 329 27.67 21.15 -0.25
CA ASP A 329 28.92 20.99 -0.98
C ASP A 329 29.26 19.51 -1.21
N ARG A 330 30.29 19.25 -2.01
CA ARG A 330 30.72 17.88 -2.35
C ARG A 330 31.02 17.04 -1.10
N ALA A 331 31.64 17.63 -0.09
CA ALA A 331 31.96 16.96 1.16
C ALA A 331 30.69 16.59 1.95
N GLY A 332 29.70 17.49 1.97
CA GLY A 332 28.38 17.25 2.53
C GLY A 332 27.63 16.14 1.82
N ILE A 333 27.68 16.08 0.48
CA ILE A 333 27.08 14.99 -0.31
C ILE A 333 27.74 13.66 0.07
N ALA A 334 29.08 13.61 0.10
CA ALA A 334 29.80 12.40 0.47
C ALA A 334 29.50 11.97 1.93
N ALA A 335 29.36 12.93 2.85
CA ALA A 335 28.96 12.66 4.23
C ALA A 335 27.53 12.09 4.32
N ALA A 336 26.57 12.67 3.59
CA ALA A 336 25.18 12.20 3.53
C ALA A 336 25.07 10.79 2.91
N LEU A 337 25.94 10.48 1.93
CA LEU A 337 25.99 9.18 1.26
C LEU A 337 26.76 8.11 2.04
N LYS A 338 27.48 8.45 3.11
CA LYS A 338 28.41 7.53 3.79
C LYS A 338 27.75 6.22 4.27
N GLY A 339 26.46 6.27 4.63
CA GLY A 339 25.66 5.09 4.95
C GLY A 339 25.13 4.34 3.72
N ALA A 340 24.53 5.06 2.77
CA ALA A 340 23.91 4.46 1.58
C ALA A 340 24.95 3.90 0.57
N ALA A 341 26.16 4.46 0.54
CA ALA A 341 27.25 4.09 -0.33
C ALA A 341 28.33 3.25 0.38
N ALA A 342 28.01 2.63 1.52
CA ALA A 342 28.99 1.89 2.34
C ALA A 342 29.80 0.86 1.55
N ARG A 343 29.21 0.27 0.49
CA ARG A 343 29.88 -0.72 -0.38
C ARG A 343 30.73 -0.10 -1.50
N ALA A 344 30.34 1.05 -2.03
CA ALA A 344 30.98 1.67 -3.19
C ALA A 344 31.96 2.81 -2.81
N GLY A 345 31.84 3.35 -1.59
CA GLY A 345 32.52 4.57 -1.16
C GLY A 345 31.77 5.81 -1.63
N ALA A 346 31.45 6.71 -0.70
CA ALA A 346 30.63 7.89 -1.00
C ALA A 346 31.27 8.81 -2.06
N GLU A 347 32.58 9.04 -1.96
CA GLU A 347 33.35 9.84 -2.92
C GLU A 347 33.29 9.25 -4.34
N ALA A 348 33.44 7.94 -4.48
CA ALA A 348 33.39 7.26 -5.77
C ALA A 348 31.99 7.34 -6.40
N VAL A 349 30.93 7.30 -5.60
CA VAL A 349 29.56 7.51 -6.06
C VAL A 349 29.37 8.94 -6.59
N VAL A 350 29.88 9.94 -5.87
CA VAL A 350 29.81 11.35 -6.31
C VAL A 350 30.58 11.54 -7.62
N ASP A 351 31.79 11.00 -7.75
CA ASP A 351 32.58 11.10 -8.98
C ASP A 351 31.92 10.41 -10.17
N ALA A 352 31.32 9.23 -9.96
CA ALA A 352 30.61 8.51 -11.00
C ALA A 352 29.36 9.27 -11.45
N TYR A 353 28.65 9.94 -10.52
CA TYR A 353 27.51 10.77 -10.83
C TYR A 353 27.92 12.01 -11.64
N ALA A 354 28.93 12.76 -11.19
CA ALA A 354 29.44 13.96 -11.87
C ALA A 354 29.94 13.68 -13.30
N LYS A 355 30.46 12.48 -13.57
CA LYS A 355 30.89 12.07 -14.92
C LYS A 355 29.71 11.76 -15.87
N ARG A 356 28.55 11.39 -15.33
CA ARG A 356 27.37 10.96 -16.12
C ARG A 356 26.37 12.09 -16.38
N LEU A 357 26.33 13.09 -15.51
CA LEU A 357 25.41 14.22 -15.57
C LEU A 357 26.22 15.51 -15.32
N PRO A 358 26.84 16.10 -16.37
CA PRO A 358 27.61 17.33 -16.24
C PRO A 358 26.74 18.56 -15.95
#